data_AF-A0A1V6CLW9-F1
#
_entry.id   AF-A0A1V6CLW9-F1
#
_cell.length_a   1.000
_cell.length_b   1.000
_cell.length_c   1.000
_cell.angle_alpha   90.00
_cell.angle_beta   90.00
_cell.angle_gamma   90.00
#
_symmetry.space_group_name_H-M   'P 1'
#
loop_
_entity.id
_entity.type
_entity.pdbx_description
1 polymer ?
#
loop_
_entity_poly.entity_id
_entity_poly.type
_entity_poly.pdbx_seq_one_letter_code
_entity_poly.pdbx_strand_id
1 'polypeptide(L)'
;MGLIGDQSLSFAQNKTLAESDTNGVSVYLFEVHEEGKYLYHGQVHLVGKPYQENQPDQNDQPRKVWMFPVQLVDNSPPAPLDEEIFIKNQESYERKAARLSMDELRQKIKVTTKNSGTREIISKQPDRNPYVAEYVKRRANGICELCSKPAPFLNKHKKPYLEEHHIVWLSKGGSDTVDNTVALCPNCHRRMHVLDHAEDRKLLLSKTSM
;
A
#
# COMPACT_ATOMS: atom_id res chain seq x y z
N MET A 1 16.25 1.56 -19.34
CA MET A 1 17.28 1.52 -20.39
C MET A 1 17.31 0.12 -21.00
N GLY A 2 17.40 0.00 -22.33
CA GLY A 2 17.40 -1.27 -23.10
C GLY A 2 16.30 -2.27 -22.68
N LEU A 3 15.18 -2.38 -23.39
CA LEU A 3 14.02 -3.17 -22.92
C LEU A 3 14.08 -4.66 -23.27
N ILE A 4 14.95 -5.05 -24.21
CA ILE A 4 15.08 -6.42 -24.72
C ILE A 4 16.57 -6.83 -24.73
N GLY A 5 16.86 -8.08 -24.36
CA GLY A 5 18.23 -8.65 -24.36
C GLY A 5 19.15 -8.15 -23.25
N ASP A 6 20.37 -8.67 -23.18
CA ASP A 6 21.34 -8.32 -22.15
C ASP A 6 21.78 -6.85 -22.23
N GLN A 7 21.83 -6.16 -21.09
CA GLN A 7 22.33 -4.79 -21.02
C GLN A 7 23.86 -4.72 -21.04
N SER A 8 24.39 -3.72 -21.73
CA SER A 8 25.79 -3.32 -21.64
C SER A 8 25.98 -2.14 -20.68
N LEU A 9 27.05 -2.17 -19.88
CA LEU A 9 27.43 -1.05 -19.01
C LEU A 9 28.05 0.10 -19.82
N SER A 10 28.75 -0.22 -20.90
CA SER A 10 29.50 0.75 -21.72
C SER A 10 28.63 1.45 -22.77
N PHE A 11 27.33 1.15 -22.82
CA PHE A 11 26.42 1.64 -23.85
C PHE A 11 25.43 2.68 -23.29
N ALA A 12 25.30 3.79 -24.01
CA ALA A 12 24.28 4.81 -23.82
C ALA A 12 24.14 5.27 -22.35
N GLN A 13 22.90 5.31 -21.84
CA GLN A 13 22.60 5.88 -20.53
C GLN A 13 23.16 5.05 -19.36
N ASN A 14 23.42 3.75 -19.55
CA ASN A 14 24.09 2.93 -18.53
C ASN A 14 25.51 3.42 -18.28
N LYS A 15 26.22 3.83 -19.34
CA LYS A 15 27.56 4.41 -19.23
C LYS A 15 27.52 5.74 -18.49
N THR A 16 26.57 6.61 -18.86
CA THR A 16 26.37 7.90 -18.19
C THR A 16 26.14 7.74 -16.69
N LEU A 17 25.32 6.76 -16.30
CA LEU A 17 25.05 6.49 -14.89
C LEU A 17 26.25 5.85 -14.18
N ALA A 18 26.94 4.90 -14.83
CA ALA A 18 28.14 4.27 -14.26
C ALA A 18 29.29 5.26 -13.99
N GLU A 19 29.37 6.32 -14.80
CA GLU A 19 30.41 7.33 -14.73
C GLU A 19 29.95 8.62 -14.01
N SER A 20 28.74 8.64 -13.41
CA SER A 20 28.10 9.85 -12.88
C SER A 20 28.95 10.62 -11.87
N ASP A 21 29.77 9.91 -11.09
CA ASP A 21 30.63 10.52 -10.08
C ASP A 21 31.82 11.28 -10.67
N THR A 22 32.13 11.07 -11.96
CA THR A 22 33.34 11.59 -12.63
C THR A 22 33.05 12.37 -13.90
N ASN A 23 31.90 12.18 -14.53
CA ASN A 23 31.56 12.80 -15.81
C ASN A 23 30.87 14.16 -15.68
N GLY A 24 30.65 14.66 -14.46
CA GLY A 24 30.02 15.94 -14.18
C GLY A 24 28.49 15.96 -14.34
N VAL A 25 27.85 14.80 -14.55
CA VAL A 25 26.40 14.69 -14.68
C VAL A 25 25.76 14.47 -13.31
N SER A 26 24.86 15.38 -12.94
CA SER A 26 24.01 15.18 -11.74
C SER A 26 22.86 14.23 -12.06
N VAL A 27 22.67 13.22 -11.19
CA VAL A 27 21.60 12.23 -11.33
C VAL A 27 20.47 12.56 -10.37
N TYR A 28 19.24 12.53 -10.85
CA TYR A 28 18.05 12.82 -10.07
C TYR A 28 17.10 11.62 -10.08
N LEU A 29 16.60 11.23 -8.92
CA LEU A 29 15.74 10.07 -8.77
C LEU A 29 14.27 10.49 -8.83
N PHE A 30 13.57 9.93 -9.81
CA PHE A 30 12.12 10.00 -9.95
C PHE A 30 11.54 8.60 -9.95
N GLU A 31 10.39 8.44 -9.32
CA GLU A 31 9.60 7.22 -9.38
C GLU A 31 8.23 7.50 -9.98
N VAL A 32 7.73 6.56 -10.78
CA VAL A 32 6.46 6.70 -11.51
C VAL A 32 5.55 5.57 -11.11
N HIS A 33 4.43 5.93 -10.49
CA HIS A 33 3.38 4.99 -10.06
C HIS A 33 2.12 5.09 -10.93
N GLU A 34 1.89 6.27 -11.50
CA GLU A 34 0.80 6.54 -12.44
C GLU A 34 1.35 7.30 -13.64
N GLU A 35 0.81 7.02 -14.82
CA GLU A 35 1.20 7.74 -16.03
C GLU A 35 1.02 9.25 -15.84
N GLY A 36 2.08 10.01 -16.13
CA GLY A 36 2.10 11.46 -15.97
C GLY A 36 2.28 11.97 -14.53
N LYS A 37 2.39 11.10 -13.51
CA LYS A 37 2.67 11.51 -12.12
C LYS A 37 4.04 10.98 -11.67
N TYR A 38 4.90 11.91 -11.28
CA TYR A 38 6.28 11.63 -10.88
C TYR A 38 6.48 12.00 -9.40
N LEU A 39 6.97 11.05 -8.61
CA LEU A 39 7.47 11.30 -7.26
C LEU A 39 8.96 11.63 -7.36
N TYR A 40 9.31 12.87 -7.03
CA TYR A 40 10.69 13.32 -6.99
C TYR A 40 11.30 13.01 -5.62
N HIS A 41 12.42 12.29 -5.60
CA HIS A 41 13.13 11.95 -4.37
C HIS A 41 14.30 12.88 -4.07
N GLY A 42 14.95 13.44 -5.08
CA GLY A 42 16.13 14.29 -4.90
C GLY A 42 17.28 13.93 -5.85
N GLN A 43 18.40 14.62 -5.67
CA GLN A 43 19.66 14.29 -6.32
C GLN A 43 20.29 13.06 -5.64
N VAL A 44 20.81 12.13 -6.44
CA VAL A 44 21.47 10.91 -5.99
C VAL A 44 22.89 10.80 -6.51
N HIS A 45 23.68 9.96 -5.85
CA HIS A 45 25.03 9.53 -6.27
C HIS A 45 25.16 8.01 -6.13
N LEU A 46 26.16 7.41 -6.80
CA LEU A 46 26.43 5.98 -6.65
C LEU A 46 27.08 5.70 -5.29
N VAL A 47 26.59 4.65 -4.62
CA VAL A 47 27.14 4.21 -3.31
C VAL A 47 27.74 2.81 -3.36
N GLY A 48 27.71 2.19 -4.52
CA GLY A 48 28.28 0.86 -4.74
C GLY A 48 28.62 0.66 -6.21
N LYS A 49 29.43 -0.37 -6.48
CA LYS A 49 29.76 -0.75 -7.85
C LYS A 49 28.49 -1.25 -8.54
N PRO A 50 28.18 -0.78 -9.76
CA PRO A 50 27.12 -1.38 -10.57
C PRO A 50 27.34 -2.89 -10.70
N TYR A 51 26.26 -3.67 -10.65
CA TYR A 51 26.31 -5.12 -10.68
C TYR A 51 25.18 -5.68 -11.56
N GLN A 52 25.26 -6.97 -11.92
CA GLN A 52 24.26 -7.59 -12.79
C GLN A 52 23.29 -8.50 -12.02
N GLU A 53 22.02 -8.45 -12.40
CA GLU A 53 20.98 -9.39 -11.99
C GLU A 53 20.32 -10.04 -13.20
N ASN A 54 19.82 -11.27 -13.03
CA ASN A 54 18.95 -11.91 -14.02
C ASN A 54 17.51 -11.49 -13.75
N GLN A 55 16.93 -10.75 -14.68
CA GLN A 55 15.55 -10.29 -14.61
C GLN A 55 14.82 -10.61 -15.93
N PRO A 56 13.49 -10.75 -15.93
CA PRO A 56 12.73 -10.87 -17.17
C PRO A 56 12.83 -9.59 -18.01
N ASP A 57 12.89 -9.73 -19.32
CA ASP A 57 12.73 -8.65 -20.28
C ASP A 57 11.25 -8.32 -20.52
N GLN A 58 10.95 -7.42 -21.45
CA GLN A 58 9.56 -7.05 -21.78
C GLN A 58 8.70 -8.24 -22.28
N ASN A 59 9.33 -9.33 -22.74
CA ASN A 59 8.69 -10.57 -23.21
C ASN A 59 8.81 -11.72 -22.19
N ASP A 60 9.08 -11.40 -20.92
CA ASP A 60 9.30 -12.35 -19.83
C ASP A 60 10.50 -13.31 -20.03
N GLN A 61 11.44 -12.98 -20.94
CA GLN A 61 12.64 -13.79 -21.17
C GLN A 61 13.76 -13.41 -20.20
N PRO A 62 14.50 -14.37 -19.62
CA PRO A 62 15.64 -14.08 -18.76
C PRO A 62 16.72 -13.27 -19.48
N ARG A 63 17.19 -12.19 -18.85
CA ARG A 63 18.29 -11.33 -19.35
C ARG A 63 19.11 -10.74 -18.22
N LYS A 64 20.35 -10.33 -18.53
CA LYS A 64 21.21 -9.59 -17.61
C LYS A 64 20.86 -8.11 -17.61
N VAL A 65 20.57 -7.57 -16.42
CA VAL A 65 20.25 -6.16 -16.17
C VAL A 65 21.32 -5.57 -15.25
N TRP A 66 21.77 -4.35 -15.55
CA TRP A 66 22.67 -3.59 -14.67
C TRP A 66 21.88 -2.85 -13.60
N MET A 67 22.24 -3.13 -12.36
CA MET A 67 21.73 -2.50 -11.14
C MET A 67 22.73 -1.45 -10.67
N PHE A 68 22.22 -0.28 -10.31
CA PHE A 68 23.02 0.88 -9.88
C PHE A 68 22.63 1.24 -8.45
N PRO A 69 23.45 0.87 -7.45
CA PRO A 69 23.20 1.26 -6.06
C PRO A 69 23.34 2.78 -5.91
N VAL A 70 22.25 3.46 -5.59
CA VAL A 70 22.21 4.92 -5.44
C VAL A 70 21.71 5.33 -4.06
N GLN A 71 22.17 6.49 -3.58
CA GLN A 71 21.70 7.14 -2.36
C GLN A 71 21.48 8.63 -2.59
N LEU A 72 20.54 9.22 -1.88
CA LEU A 72 20.33 10.67 -1.87
C LEU A 72 21.58 11.39 -1.35
N VAL A 73 21.96 12.48 -2.01
CA VAL A 73 23.17 13.26 -1.68
C VAL A 73 23.14 13.82 -0.26
N ASP A 74 21.95 14.16 0.26
CA ASP A 74 21.75 14.68 1.62
C ASP A 74 21.63 13.58 2.68
N ASN A 75 21.77 12.30 2.29
CA ASN A 75 21.57 11.13 3.14
C ASN A 75 20.18 11.02 3.79
N SER A 76 19.19 11.78 3.29
CA SER A 76 17.81 11.64 3.73
C SER A 76 17.20 10.32 3.24
N PRO A 77 16.17 9.78 3.91
CA PRO A 77 15.38 8.69 3.35
C PRO A 77 14.66 9.15 2.07
N PRO A 78 14.36 8.24 1.14
CA PRO A 78 13.54 8.56 -0.02
C PRO A 78 12.20 9.17 0.39
N ALA A 79 11.73 10.17 -0.37
CA ALA A 79 10.40 10.75 -0.17
C ALA A 79 9.33 9.64 0.04
N PRO A 80 8.54 9.74 1.12
CA PRO A 80 7.56 8.72 1.45
C PRO A 80 6.45 8.67 0.40
N LEU A 81 5.84 7.49 0.27
CA LEU A 81 4.76 7.27 -0.68
C LEU A 81 3.41 7.61 -0.07
N ASP A 82 2.52 8.19 -0.86
CA ASP A 82 1.13 8.35 -0.47
C ASP A 82 0.45 6.97 -0.32
N GLU A 83 -0.31 6.78 0.77
CA GLU A 83 -0.98 5.52 1.08
C GLU A 83 -1.92 5.06 -0.04
N GLU A 84 -2.64 5.99 -0.71
CA GLU A 84 -3.55 5.64 -1.80
C GLU A 84 -2.79 5.03 -2.99
N ILE A 85 -1.63 5.60 -3.32
CA ILE A 85 -0.76 5.09 -4.37
C ILE A 85 -0.19 3.72 -3.97
N PHE A 86 0.25 3.58 -2.71
CA PHE A 86 0.76 2.31 -2.20
C PHE A 86 -0.29 1.18 -2.32
N ILE A 87 -1.52 1.43 -1.88
CA ILE A 87 -2.63 0.49 -1.97
C ILE A 87 -2.91 0.12 -3.43
N LYS A 88 -2.99 1.12 -4.32
CA LYS A 88 -3.25 0.88 -5.75
C LYS A 88 -2.17 0.02 -6.41
N ASN A 89 -0.91 0.26 -6.06
CA ASN A 89 0.21 -0.56 -6.53
C ASN A 89 0.09 -2.00 -6.04
N GLN A 90 -0.18 -2.18 -4.74
CA GLN A 90 -0.37 -3.49 -4.14
C GLN A 90 -1.49 -4.26 -4.84
N GLU A 91 -2.66 -3.66 -5.03
CA GLU A 91 -3.77 -4.28 -5.77
C GLU A 91 -3.38 -4.65 -7.22
N SER A 92 -2.58 -3.82 -7.89
CA SER A 92 -2.09 -4.10 -9.23
C SER A 92 -1.20 -5.36 -9.25
N TYR A 93 -0.29 -5.48 -8.29
CA TYR A 93 0.55 -6.67 -8.14
C TYR A 93 -0.26 -7.91 -7.76
N GLU A 94 -1.22 -7.78 -6.84
CA GLU A 94 -2.12 -8.87 -6.45
C GLU A 94 -2.96 -9.37 -7.63
N ARG A 95 -3.51 -8.46 -8.45
CA ARG A 95 -4.24 -8.82 -9.68
C ARG A 95 -3.37 -9.56 -10.69
N LYS A 96 -2.10 -9.15 -10.85
CA LYS A 96 -1.14 -9.85 -11.71
C LYS A 96 -0.84 -11.24 -11.15
N ALA A 97 -0.57 -11.35 -9.85
CA ALA A 97 -0.27 -12.62 -9.19
C ALA A 97 -1.45 -13.60 -9.25
N ALA A 98 -2.69 -13.11 -9.09
CA ALA A 98 -3.90 -13.93 -9.15
C ALA A 98 -4.16 -14.56 -10.53
N ARG A 99 -3.53 -14.06 -11.60
CA ARG A 99 -3.63 -14.62 -12.96
C ARG A 99 -2.60 -15.71 -13.23
N LEU A 100 -1.62 -15.91 -12.36
CA LEU A 100 -0.57 -16.89 -12.53
C LEU A 100 -1.02 -18.27 -12.04
N SER A 101 -0.53 -19.30 -12.72
CA SER A 101 -0.63 -20.67 -12.25
C SER A 101 0.21 -20.90 -10.99
N MET A 102 -0.09 -21.99 -10.27
CA MET A 102 0.68 -22.38 -9.09
C MET A 102 2.17 -22.59 -9.37
N ASP A 103 2.52 -23.09 -10.55
CA ASP A 103 3.92 -23.34 -10.90
C ASP A 103 4.67 -22.05 -11.24
N GLU A 104 4.03 -21.11 -11.94
CA GLU A 104 4.57 -19.76 -12.18
C GLU A 104 4.78 -18.99 -10.87
N LEU A 105 3.82 -19.08 -9.94
CA LEU A 105 3.95 -18.48 -8.60
C LEU A 105 5.15 -19.07 -7.85
N ARG A 106 5.30 -20.40 -7.84
CA ARG A 106 6.44 -21.08 -7.20
C ARG A 106 7.77 -20.66 -7.81
N GLN A 107 7.84 -20.53 -9.13
CA GLN A 107 9.05 -20.05 -9.80
C GLN A 107 9.39 -18.62 -9.37
N LYS A 108 8.42 -17.70 -9.38
CA LYS A 108 8.65 -16.31 -8.95
C LYS A 108 9.08 -16.20 -7.48
N ILE A 109 8.49 -16.96 -6.57
CA ILE A 109 8.86 -16.98 -5.14
C ILE A 109 10.31 -17.41 -4.93
N LYS A 110 10.81 -18.37 -5.71
CA LYS A 110 12.22 -18.84 -5.61
C LYS A 110 13.23 -17.79 -6.04
N VAL A 111 12.85 -16.89 -6.95
CA VAL A 111 13.73 -15.88 -7.53
C VAL A 111 13.75 -14.59 -6.70
N THR A 112 12.66 -14.25 -6.00
CA THR A 112 12.63 -13.10 -5.09
C THR A 112 13.56 -13.33 -3.89
N THR A 113 14.55 -12.44 -3.73
CA THR A 113 15.53 -12.46 -2.66
C THR A 113 14.87 -12.27 -1.28
N LYS A 114 15.46 -12.88 -0.24
CA LYS A 114 14.93 -12.94 1.14
C LYS A 114 14.76 -11.60 1.87
N ASN A 115 15.20 -10.48 1.29
CA ASN A 115 15.18 -9.18 1.95
C ASN A 115 14.02 -8.36 1.42
N SER A 116 12.95 -8.26 2.21
CA SER A 116 11.88 -7.30 1.97
C SER A 116 12.45 -5.89 2.16
N GLY A 117 12.50 -5.10 1.09
CA GLY A 117 12.75 -3.67 1.20
C GLY A 117 11.70 -3.01 2.10
N THR A 118 12.09 -2.00 2.86
CA THR A 118 11.15 -1.18 3.63
C THR A 118 10.89 0.12 2.89
N ARG A 119 9.68 0.65 3.06
CA ARG A 119 9.27 1.92 2.46
C ARG A 119 8.41 2.70 3.45
N GLU A 120 8.68 3.99 3.57
CA GLU A 120 7.85 4.90 4.36
C GLU A 120 6.59 5.29 3.58
N ILE A 121 5.45 5.27 4.27
CA ILE A 121 4.14 5.62 3.72
C ILE A 121 3.59 6.78 4.56
N ILE A 122 3.09 7.82 3.90
CA ILE A 122 2.31 8.88 4.55
C ILE A 122 0.83 8.59 4.32
N SER A 123 0.06 8.63 5.41
CA SER A 123 -1.40 8.62 5.38
C SER A 123 -1.97 9.83 6.11
N LYS A 124 -3.12 10.32 5.64
CA LYS A 124 -3.92 11.34 6.32
C LYS A 124 -5.12 10.65 6.95
N GLN A 125 -5.20 10.67 8.27
CA GLN A 125 -6.36 10.16 8.99
C GLN A 125 -7.08 11.32 9.68
N PRO A 126 -8.42 11.41 9.53
CA PRO A 126 -9.19 12.37 10.30
C PRO A 126 -9.17 11.99 11.78
N ASP A 127 -9.04 13.00 12.64
CA ASP A 127 -9.22 12.83 14.08
C ASP A 127 -10.62 12.33 14.38
N ARG A 128 -10.72 11.30 15.22
CA ARG A 128 -12.00 10.71 15.64
C ARG A 128 -12.27 11.05 17.09
N ASN A 129 -13.54 11.30 17.39
CA ASN A 129 -14.02 11.62 18.71
C ASN A 129 -14.09 10.34 19.56
N PRO A 130 -13.22 10.18 20.58
CA PRO A 130 -13.17 8.96 21.38
C PRO A 130 -14.47 8.72 22.18
N TYR A 131 -15.25 9.77 22.45
CA TYR A 131 -16.53 9.66 23.16
C TYR A 131 -17.61 9.01 22.28
N VAL A 132 -17.63 9.31 20.98
CA VAL A 132 -18.53 8.65 20.02
C VAL A 132 -18.18 7.17 19.91
N ALA A 133 -16.90 6.86 19.73
CA ALA A 133 -16.40 5.50 19.63
C ALA A 133 -16.77 4.63 20.86
N GLU A 134 -16.57 5.15 22.08
CA GLU A 134 -16.91 4.44 23.32
C GLU A 134 -18.43 4.32 23.50
N TYR A 135 -19.20 5.39 23.20
CA TYR A 135 -20.66 5.37 23.31
C TYR A 135 -21.27 4.27 22.43
N VAL A 136 -20.88 4.22 21.16
CA VAL A 136 -21.41 3.27 20.18
C VAL A 136 -21.08 1.82 20.56
N LYS A 137 -19.87 1.56 21.07
CA LYS A 137 -19.49 0.24 21.57
C LYS A 137 -20.31 -0.19 22.79
N ARG A 138 -20.65 0.75 23.68
CA ARG A 138 -21.54 0.49 24.82
C ARG A 138 -22.98 0.26 24.39
N ARG A 139 -23.51 1.10 23.48
CA ARG A 139 -24.86 0.95 22.89
C ARG A 139 -25.06 -0.44 22.30
N ALA A 140 -24.06 -0.92 21.58
CA ALA A 140 -24.09 -2.23 20.93
C ALA A 140 -24.04 -3.42 21.91
N ASN A 141 -23.64 -3.20 23.17
CA ASN A 141 -23.61 -4.19 24.24
C ASN A 141 -22.94 -5.53 23.84
N GLY A 142 -21.82 -5.44 23.12
CA GLY A 142 -21.08 -6.61 22.66
C GLY A 142 -21.73 -7.41 21.53
N ILE A 143 -22.78 -6.88 20.89
CA ILE A 143 -23.44 -7.47 19.72
C ILE A 143 -23.13 -6.61 18.49
N CYS A 144 -22.73 -7.23 17.39
CA CYS A 144 -22.48 -6.54 16.12
C CYS A 144 -23.79 -5.93 15.57
N GLU A 145 -23.79 -4.64 15.27
CA GLU A 145 -25.00 -3.95 14.78
C GLU A 145 -25.38 -4.32 13.34
N LEU A 146 -24.50 -4.99 12.58
CA LEU A 146 -24.82 -5.49 11.23
C LEU A 146 -25.35 -6.93 11.23
N CYS A 147 -24.55 -7.89 11.72
CA CYS A 147 -24.90 -9.31 11.67
C CYS A 147 -25.66 -9.82 12.90
N SER A 148 -25.87 -8.98 13.92
CA SER A 148 -26.55 -9.31 15.17
C SER A 148 -25.92 -10.46 15.96
N LYS A 149 -24.66 -10.81 15.68
CA LYS A 149 -23.91 -11.83 16.42
C LYS A 149 -23.08 -11.19 17.53
N PRO A 150 -22.80 -11.91 18.62
CA PRO A 150 -21.85 -11.47 19.63
C PRO A 150 -20.47 -11.15 19.05
N ALA A 151 -19.73 -10.28 19.72
CA ALA A 151 -18.33 -10.02 19.42
C ALA A 151 -17.54 -11.33 19.37
N PRO A 152 -16.65 -11.53 18.38
CA PRO A 152 -15.99 -12.82 18.17
C PRO A 152 -14.95 -13.16 19.24
N PHE A 153 -14.45 -12.15 19.97
CA PHE A 153 -13.48 -12.32 21.04
C PHE A 153 -13.53 -11.13 22.01
N LEU A 154 -12.80 -11.25 23.12
CA LEU A 154 -12.60 -10.18 24.09
C LEU A 154 -11.23 -9.51 23.88
N ASN A 155 -11.14 -8.20 24.11
CA ASN A 155 -9.88 -7.48 24.08
C ASN A 155 -9.02 -7.76 25.34
N LYS A 156 -7.81 -7.18 25.40
CA LYS A 156 -6.89 -7.31 26.55
C LYS A 156 -7.47 -6.88 27.91
N HIS A 157 -8.57 -6.12 27.90
CA HIS A 157 -9.30 -5.67 29.09
C HIS A 157 -10.58 -6.49 29.35
N LYS A 158 -10.72 -7.67 28.72
CA LYS A 158 -11.88 -8.57 28.84
C LYS A 158 -13.21 -7.96 28.38
N LYS A 159 -13.19 -6.92 27.53
CA LYS A 159 -14.40 -6.34 26.92
C LYS A 159 -14.67 -6.95 25.54
N PRO A 160 -15.93 -7.14 25.12
CA PRO A 160 -16.27 -7.54 23.76
C PRO A 160 -15.57 -6.67 22.70
N TYR A 161 -14.90 -7.31 21.73
CA TYR A 161 -14.18 -6.59 20.67
C TYR A 161 -15.10 -6.27 19.49
N LEU A 162 -15.47 -5.00 19.37
CA LEU A 162 -16.16 -4.41 18.23
C LEU A 162 -15.39 -3.16 17.75
N GLU A 163 -15.45 -2.91 16.45
CA GLU A 163 -14.82 -1.79 15.77
C GLU A 163 -15.87 -0.74 15.43
N GLU A 164 -15.53 0.53 15.64
CA GLU A 164 -16.38 1.64 15.23
C GLU A 164 -16.29 1.83 13.72
N HIS A 165 -17.44 2.00 13.08
CA HIS A 165 -17.57 2.26 11.67
C HIS A 165 -18.52 3.44 11.41
N HIS A 166 -18.05 4.42 10.64
CA HIS A 166 -18.90 5.48 10.09
C HIS A 166 -19.68 4.93 8.89
N ILE A 167 -21.01 4.96 8.93
CA ILE A 167 -21.87 4.42 7.86
C ILE A 167 -21.66 5.21 6.56
N VAL A 168 -21.68 6.54 6.67
CA VAL A 168 -21.13 7.44 5.66
C VAL A 168 -19.69 7.75 6.06
N TRP A 169 -18.73 7.33 5.24
CA TRP A 169 -17.31 7.45 5.58
C TRP A 169 -16.89 8.91 5.71
N LEU A 170 -15.97 9.19 6.64
CA LEU A 170 -15.41 10.53 6.83
C LEU A 170 -14.75 11.06 5.55
N SER A 171 -14.04 10.20 4.80
CA SER A 171 -13.45 10.54 3.50
C SER A 171 -14.47 10.90 2.41
N LYS A 172 -15.74 10.49 2.59
CA LYS A 172 -16.88 10.81 1.72
C LYS A 172 -17.77 11.91 2.32
N GLY A 173 -17.26 12.67 3.30
CA GLY A 173 -17.99 13.78 3.94
C GLY A 173 -18.97 13.39 5.04
N GLY A 174 -18.90 12.17 5.56
CA GLY A 174 -19.69 11.74 6.71
C GLY A 174 -19.31 12.48 7.99
N SER A 175 -20.26 12.60 8.93
CA SER A 175 -20.04 13.23 10.23
C SER A 175 -19.52 12.24 11.27
N ASP A 176 -18.71 12.74 12.20
CA ASP A 176 -18.26 11.97 13.36
C ASP A 176 -19.26 12.08 14.51
N THR A 177 -20.44 11.47 14.32
CA THR A 177 -21.57 11.55 15.24
C THR A 177 -22.17 10.17 15.52
N VAL A 178 -22.86 10.03 16.65
CA VAL A 178 -23.53 8.79 17.08
C VAL A 178 -24.52 8.25 16.03
N ASP A 179 -25.16 9.15 15.29
CA ASP A 179 -26.18 8.80 14.29
C ASP A 179 -25.57 8.25 12.99
N ASN A 180 -24.29 8.55 12.74
CA ASN A 180 -23.54 8.06 11.59
C ASN A 180 -22.55 6.94 11.96
N THR A 181 -22.55 6.46 13.22
CA THR A 181 -21.55 5.50 13.71
C THR A 181 -22.18 4.25 14.30
N VAL A 182 -21.57 3.11 14.03
CA VAL A 182 -22.02 1.77 14.48
C VAL A 182 -20.85 0.92 14.98
N ALA A 183 -21.13 -0.05 15.84
CA ALA A 183 -20.17 -1.03 16.33
C ALA A 183 -20.32 -2.35 15.55
N LEU A 184 -19.28 -2.73 14.83
CA LEU A 184 -19.24 -3.91 13.98
C LEU A 184 -18.21 -4.92 14.46
N CYS A 185 -18.45 -6.21 14.25
CA CYS A 185 -17.38 -7.20 14.39
C CYS A 185 -16.36 -7.04 13.25
N PRO A 186 -15.10 -7.49 13.43
CA PRO A 186 -14.03 -7.35 12.41
C PRO A 186 -14.44 -7.82 11.01
N ASN A 187 -15.19 -8.92 10.92
CA ASN A 187 -15.66 -9.47 9.65
C ASN A 187 -16.66 -8.54 8.96
N CYS A 188 -17.64 -8.01 9.71
CA CYS A 188 -18.63 -7.08 9.17
C CYS A 188 -18.01 -5.73 8.85
N HIS A 189 -17.09 -5.24 9.68
CA HIS A 189 -16.37 -4.01 9.42
C HIS A 189 -15.56 -4.10 8.13
N ARG A 190 -14.77 -5.17 7.95
CA ARG A 190 -14.02 -5.36 6.69
C ARG A 190 -14.95 -5.54 5.50
N ARG A 191 -16.08 -6.24 5.66
CA ARG A 191 -17.10 -6.38 4.62
C ARG A 191 -17.63 -5.03 4.14
N MET A 192 -17.89 -4.09 5.05
CA MET A 192 -18.32 -2.73 4.69
C MET A 192 -17.28 -2.01 3.82
N HIS A 193 -15.99 -2.11 4.16
CA HIS A 193 -14.90 -1.51 3.37
C HIS A 193 -14.68 -2.17 2.01
N VAL A 194 -14.86 -3.49 1.91
CA VAL A 194 -14.59 -4.25 0.68
C VAL A 194 -15.77 -4.25 -0.29
N LEU A 195 -17.00 -4.38 0.23
CA LEU A 195 -18.20 -4.57 -0.61
C LEU A 195 -19.09 -3.32 -0.70
N ASP A 196 -19.11 -2.48 0.33
CA ASP A 196 -19.89 -1.23 0.40
C ASP A 196 -21.33 -1.38 -0.16
N HIS A 197 -22.06 -2.42 0.26
CA HIS A 197 -23.42 -2.68 -0.22
C HIS A 197 -24.43 -1.66 0.32
N ALA A 198 -25.30 -1.15 -0.56
CA ALA A 198 -26.32 -0.17 -0.19
C ALA A 198 -27.30 -0.67 0.87
N GLU A 199 -27.68 -1.96 0.81
CA GLU A 199 -28.61 -2.57 1.77
C GLU A 199 -28.02 -2.63 3.19
N ASP A 200 -26.73 -2.95 3.32
CA ASP A 200 -26.05 -2.95 4.61
C ASP A 200 -26.02 -1.53 5.21
N ARG A 201 -25.71 -0.51 4.41
CA ARG A 201 -25.77 0.90 4.86
C ARG A 201 -27.18 1.30 5.31
N LYS A 202 -28.19 0.95 4.53
CA LYS A 202 -29.60 1.27 4.84
C LYS A 202 -30.05 0.62 6.15
N LEU A 203 -29.69 -0.65 6.37
CA LEU A 203 -29.96 -1.37 7.60
C LEU A 203 -29.26 -0.74 8.82
N LEU A 204 -28.02 -0.28 8.65
CA LEU A 204 -27.28 0.37 9.73
C LEU A 204 -27.87 1.75 10.07
N LEU A 205 -28.23 2.55 9.07
CA LEU A 205 -28.90 3.84 9.27
C LEU A 205 -30.23 3.68 10.02
N SER A 206 -31.00 2.62 9.75
CA SER A 206 -32.26 2.39 10.47
C SER A 206 -32.07 2.00 11.95
N LYS A 207 -30.84 1.67 12.36
CA LYS A 207 -30.50 1.33 13.76
C LYS A 207 -29.91 2.49 14.55
N THR A 208 -29.47 3.56 13.87
CA THR A 208 -28.83 4.71 14.51
C THR A 208 -29.77 5.89 14.72
N SER A 209 -30.88 5.97 13.99
CA SER A 209 -31.94 6.94 14.24
C SER A 209 -32.60 6.67 15.60
N MET A 210 -32.46 7.61 16.55
CA MET A 210 -33.30 7.65 17.76
C MET A 210 -34.78 7.79 17.42
#